data_AF-A0A7S1USK8-F1
#
_entry.id   AF-A0A7S1USK8-F1
#
_cell.length_a   1.000
_cell.length_b   1.000
_cell.length_c   1.000
_cell.angle_alpha   90.00
_cell.angle_beta   90.00
_cell.angle_gamma   90.00
#
_symmetry.space_group_name_H-M   'P 1'
#
loop_
_entity.id
_entity.type
_entity.pdbx_description
1 polymer ?
#
loop_
_entity_poly.entity_id
_entity_poly.type
_entity_poly.pdbx_seq_one_letter_code
_entity_poly.pdbx_strand_id
1 'polypeptide(L)'
;MFELNVNGYKVDGGDPVGKQLLLNYCFGHGKSTMVVCTASSSNLINHCGPKVKGEGQCDNRGPNAVVRWATDFDPETSLWLDMSLDEIDELVEKGRRGLSLEIVALRDIRADEEIFIDYGPEWEEAWERHLSAWSPPSGNGDNYVSINEMNKDVEKYVRTVDDLETDPYPIDVRVGCFVQGFHHPCQILEETPVTEADIPHDSSALNEPRRSVYRVRLEKLEALSRWEIQYRWHFPTKSYETPLSTKYIRFFPGVYSSDQHLPGAFRQQIGVPDDVWPKQWKNL
;
A
#
# COMPACT_ATOMS: atom_id res chain seq x y z
N MET A 1 15.60 5.80 -19.19
CA MET A 1 15.56 7.08 -18.46
C MET A 1 14.11 7.47 -18.16
N PHE A 2 13.62 7.13 -16.97
CA PHE A 2 12.32 7.58 -16.47
C PHE A 2 12.57 8.78 -15.56
N GLU A 3 11.98 9.95 -15.87
CA GLU A 3 11.89 11.04 -14.91
C GLU A 3 11.04 10.57 -13.72
N LEU A 4 11.68 10.29 -12.59
CA LEU A 4 11.02 10.19 -11.30
C LEU A 4 10.64 11.60 -10.87
N ASN A 5 9.45 12.03 -11.25
CA ASN A 5 8.86 13.26 -10.74
C ASN A 5 8.41 12.98 -9.30
N VAL A 6 9.21 13.42 -8.33
CA VAL A 6 9.11 13.00 -6.93
C VAL A 6 7.84 13.52 -6.24
N ASN A 7 7.04 14.40 -6.87
CA ASN A 7 5.96 15.11 -6.18
C ASN A 7 4.60 15.20 -6.92
N GLY A 8 4.25 14.29 -7.82
CA GLY A 8 2.88 14.34 -8.35
C GLY A 8 2.47 13.22 -9.28
N TYR A 9 1.19 12.83 -9.19
CA TYR A 9 0.49 12.13 -10.25
C TYR A 9 0.69 12.92 -11.55
N LYS A 10 1.35 12.35 -12.56
CA LYS A 10 1.14 12.86 -13.91
C LYS A 10 -0.31 12.50 -14.25
N VAL A 11 -1.10 13.50 -14.64
CA VAL A 11 -2.47 13.31 -15.14
C VAL A 11 -2.51 13.93 -16.53
N ASP A 12 -2.90 13.15 -17.53
CA ASP A 12 -3.11 13.61 -18.91
C ASP A 12 -4.59 13.36 -19.24
N GLY A 13 -5.33 14.41 -19.61
CA GLY A 13 -6.76 14.31 -19.87
C GLY A 13 -7.66 13.90 -18.68
N GLY A 14 -7.14 13.86 -17.46
CA GLY A 14 -7.86 13.34 -16.27
C GLY A 14 -7.43 11.93 -15.87
N ASP A 15 -6.62 11.25 -16.69
CA ASP A 15 -6.15 9.90 -16.43
C ASP A 15 -4.75 9.89 -15.80
N PRO A 16 -4.52 9.13 -14.70
CA PRO A 16 -3.19 8.95 -14.12
C PRO A 16 -2.21 8.29 -15.13
N VAL A 17 -1.22 9.04 -15.61
CA VAL A 17 -0.21 8.60 -16.61
C VAL A 17 1.12 8.17 -15.97
N GLY A 18 1.24 8.15 -14.64
CA GLY A 18 2.48 7.80 -13.95
C GLY A 18 2.30 7.03 -12.65
N LYS A 19 3.21 6.09 -12.40
CA LYS A 19 3.32 5.33 -11.15
C LYS A 19 4.30 6.07 -10.23
N GLN A 20 3.87 6.52 -9.06
CA GLN A 20 4.83 6.80 -8.00
C GLN A 20 5.14 5.48 -7.31
N LEU A 21 6.42 5.07 -7.32
CA LEU A 21 6.87 3.94 -6.53
C LEU A 21 6.61 4.24 -5.05
N LEU A 22 6.22 3.23 -4.28
CA LEU A 22 6.24 3.35 -2.83
C LEU A 22 7.70 3.50 -2.41
N LEU A 23 8.13 4.74 -2.17
CA LEU A 23 9.51 5.07 -1.77
C LEU A 23 9.75 4.87 -0.26
N ASN A 24 8.67 4.70 0.51
CA ASN A 24 8.77 4.37 1.91
C ASN A 24 9.62 3.11 2.04
N TYR A 25 10.65 3.17 2.88
CA TYR A 25 11.61 2.08 3.12
C TYR A 25 12.59 1.78 1.97
N CYS A 26 12.70 2.66 0.99
CA CYS A 26 13.86 2.71 0.10
C CYS A 26 14.88 3.74 0.59
N PHE A 27 16.14 3.54 0.28
CA PHE A 27 17.26 4.39 0.64
C PHE A 27 17.64 5.29 -0.55
N GLY A 28 17.86 6.57 -0.29
CA GLY A 28 18.31 7.50 -1.32
C GLY A 28 19.03 8.70 -0.74
N HIS A 29 19.47 9.59 -1.62
CA HIS A 29 20.22 10.78 -1.25
C HIS A 29 19.66 12.00 -2.00
N GLY A 30 19.46 13.14 -1.33
CA GLY A 30 18.89 14.35 -1.95
C GLY A 30 19.68 14.94 -3.13
N LYS A 31 20.90 14.43 -3.38
CA LYS A 31 21.77 14.81 -4.51
C LYS A 31 21.91 13.70 -5.57
N SER A 32 21.08 12.66 -5.52
CA SER A 32 21.16 11.50 -6.41
C SER A 32 19.81 11.18 -7.03
N THR A 33 19.80 10.76 -8.30
CA THR A 33 18.62 10.17 -8.94
C THR A 33 18.43 8.69 -8.60
N MET A 34 19.40 8.05 -7.95
CA MET A 34 19.37 6.63 -7.60
C MET A 34 18.63 6.40 -6.28
N VAL A 35 17.79 5.37 -6.27
CA VAL A 35 17.07 4.89 -5.09
C VAL A 35 17.32 3.39 -4.96
N VAL A 36 17.64 2.94 -3.75
CA VAL A 36 17.93 1.53 -3.43
C VAL A 36 16.84 0.99 -2.53
N CYS A 37 16.02 0.07 -3.04
CA CYS A 37 14.95 -0.57 -2.27
C CYS A 37 15.37 -1.97 -1.83
N THR A 38 15.34 -2.25 -0.52
CA THR A 38 15.72 -3.56 0.00
C THR A 38 14.68 -4.62 -0.32
N ALA A 39 15.13 -5.81 -0.71
CA ALA A 39 14.26 -6.97 -0.94
C ALA A 39 14.10 -7.89 0.29
N SER A 40 14.70 -7.52 1.42
CA SER A 40 14.64 -8.27 2.69
C SER A 40 13.72 -7.57 3.70
N SER A 41 13.56 -8.17 4.88
CA SER A 41 12.76 -7.65 5.99
C SER A 41 13.32 -6.36 6.64
N SER A 42 14.45 -5.84 6.17
CA SER A 42 15.00 -4.55 6.65
C SER A 42 14.05 -3.38 6.40
N ASN A 43 13.14 -3.52 5.43
CA ASN A 43 12.08 -2.55 5.15
C ASN A 43 11.01 -2.45 6.27
N LEU A 44 11.08 -3.29 7.30
CA LEU A 44 10.18 -3.26 8.45
C LEU A 44 10.79 -2.55 9.68
N ILE A 45 12.06 -2.11 9.59
CA ILE A 45 12.74 -1.45 10.70
C ILE A 45 12.25 -0.01 10.79
N ASN A 46 11.66 0.35 11.93
CA ASN A 46 11.08 1.67 12.14
C ASN A 46 12.13 2.77 12.36
N HIS A 47 11.68 4.01 12.12
CA HIS A 47 12.45 5.22 12.36
C HIS A 47 12.57 5.53 13.86
N CYS A 48 13.75 5.92 14.30
CA CYS A 48 13.91 6.75 15.49
C CYS A 48 14.95 7.85 15.26
N GLY A 49 14.55 9.10 15.48
CA GLY A 49 15.37 10.28 15.24
C GLY A 49 15.24 11.30 16.38
N PRO A 50 16.09 12.35 16.38
CA PRO A 50 16.11 13.35 17.45
C PRO A 50 14.89 14.28 17.44
N LYS A 51 14.24 14.53 16.29
CA LYS A 51 13.18 15.54 16.16
C LYS A 51 11.78 14.95 16.36
N VAL A 52 11.55 13.73 15.90
CA VAL A 52 10.24 13.09 16.04
C VAL A 52 10.20 12.36 17.38
N LYS A 53 9.24 12.71 18.25
CA LYS A 53 8.92 12.02 19.51
C LYS A 53 7.42 11.73 19.56
N GLY A 54 7.03 10.45 19.45
CA GLY A 54 5.63 10.01 19.41
C GLY A 54 5.41 8.58 19.94
N GLU A 55 4.16 8.15 20.03
CA GLU A 55 3.82 6.76 20.37
C GLU A 55 4.40 5.78 19.33
N GLY A 56 5.00 4.68 19.79
CA GLY A 56 5.67 3.70 18.92
C GLY A 56 7.11 4.06 18.52
N GLN A 57 7.71 5.09 19.12
CA GLN A 57 9.11 5.43 18.89
C GLN A 57 10.04 4.91 19.98
N CYS A 58 11.33 4.85 19.65
CA CYS A 58 12.34 4.42 20.59
C CYS A 58 12.44 5.39 21.78
N ASP A 59 12.93 4.88 22.91
CA ASP A 59 13.11 5.70 24.11
C ASP A 59 14.17 6.81 23.92
N ASN A 60 14.43 7.58 24.98
CA ASN A 60 15.40 8.69 24.94
C ASN A 60 16.85 8.28 24.63
N ARG A 61 17.15 6.99 24.41
CA ARG A 61 18.48 6.51 23.99
C ARG A 61 18.71 6.63 22.48
N GLY A 62 17.67 6.92 21.70
CA GLY A 62 17.79 7.05 20.24
C GLY A 62 17.91 5.70 19.53
N PRO A 63 18.16 5.71 18.21
CA PRO A 63 18.24 4.50 17.40
C PRO A 63 19.29 3.54 17.95
N ASN A 64 19.00 2.23 17.88
CA ASN A 64 19.87 1.19 18.41
C ASN A 64 20.60 0.41 17.31
N ALA A 65 20.33 0.74 16.05
CA ALA A 65 21.05 0.23 14.90
C ALA A 65 21.32 1.34 13.87
N VAL A 66 22.25 1.07 12.97
CA VAL A 66 22.58 1.91 11.81
C VAL A 66 22.64 1.06 10.55
N VAL A 67 22.35 1.69 9.42
CA VAL A 67 22.51 1.09 8.10
C VAL A 67 23.88 1.48 7.54
N ARG A 68 24.61 0.50 6.99
CA ARG A 68 25.83 0.76 6.21
C ARG A 68 25.90 -0.17 5.01
N TRP A 69 26.77 0.14 4.05
CA TRP A 69 27.10 -0.81 2.99
C TRP A 69 27.79 -2.05 3.56
N ALA A 70 27.51 -3.20 2.95
CA ALA A 70 28.14 -4.45 3.36
C ALA A 70 29.67 -4.38 3.24
N THR A 71 30.35 -5.01 4.18
CA THR A 71 31.81 -5.10 4.19
C THR A 71 32.27 -6.48 3.72
N ASP A 72 32.87 -7.28 4.60
CA ASP A 72 33.49 -8.55 4.25
C ASP A 72 32.46 -9.64 3.94
N PHE A 73 31.22 -9.50 4.41
CA PHE A 73 30.15 -10.47 4.17
C PHE A 73 29.70 -10.51 2.70
N ASP A 74 29.74 -9.36 2.01
CA ASP A 74 29.44 -9.26 0.59
C ASP A 74 30.49 -8.38 -0.13
N PRO A 75 31.61 -8.99 -0.56
CA PRO A 75 32.68 -8.24 -1.22
C PRO A 75 32.28 -7.70 -2.60
N GLU A 76 31.20 -8.19 -3.24
CA GLU A 76 30.71 -7.59 -4.49
C GLU A 76 30.18 -6.17 -4.25
N THR A 77 29.66 -5.86 -3.06
CA THR A 77 29.16 -4.51 -2.73
C THR A 77 30.22 -3.45 -2.98
N SER A 78 31.46 -3.66 -2.53
CA SER A 78 32.55 -2.71 -2.76
C SER A 78 32.80 -2.43 -4.25
N LEU A 79 32.69 -3.46 -5.10
CA LEU A 79 32.87 -3.31 -6.55
C LEU A 79 31.75 -2.45 -7.16
N TRP A 80 30.51 -2.65 -6.71
CA TRP A 80 29.36 -1.87 -7.18
C TRP A 80 29.42 -0.43 -6.71
N LEU A 81 29.89 -0.18 -5.49
CA LEU A 81 30.05 1.19 -4.96
C LEU A 81 31.03 2.05 -5.75
N ASP A 82 31.94 1.44 -6.53
CA ASP A 82 32.87 2.13 -7.42
C ASP A 82 32.30 2.39 -8.82
N MET A 83 31.20 1.73 -9.19
CA MET A 83 30.58 1.86 -10.53
C MET A 83 29.84 3.19 -10.70
N SER A 84 29.77 3.65 -11.94
CA SER A 84 28.83 4.69 -12.38
C SER A 84 27.39 4.18 -12.43
N LEU A 85 26.43 5.11 -12.52
CA LEU A 85 25.01 4.75 -12.63
C LEU A 85 24.71 3.97 -13.92
N ASP A 86 25.38 4.30 -15.03
CA ASP A 86 25.18 3.62 -16.32
C ASP A 86 25.66 2.16 -16.25
N GLU A 87 26.81 1.90 -15.62
CA GLU A 87 27.33 0.54 -15.41
C GLU A 87 26.39 -0.30 -14.53
N ILE A 88 25.84 0.32 -13.47
CA ILE A 88 24.86 -0.34 -12.59
C ILE A 88 23.59 -0.67 -13.38
N ASP A 89 23.06 0.26 -14.19
CA ASP A 89 21.86 0.06 -14.99
C ASP A 89 22.03 -1.13 -15.96
N GLU A 90 23.14 -1.18 -16.69
CA GLU A 90 23.46 -2.30 -17.59
C GLU A 90 23.51 -3.67 -16.89
N LEU A 91 24.01 -3.72 -15.66
CA LEU A 91 24.08 -4.96 -14.87
C LEU A 91 22.69 -5.35 -14.34
N VAL A 92 21.90 -4.39 -13.88
CA VAL A 92 20.54 -4.61 -13.39
C VAL A 92 19.63 -5.08 -14.54
N GLU A 93 19.75 -4.54 -15.75
CA GLU A 93 19.04 -5.02 -16.94
C GLU A 93 19.35 -6.49 -17.27
N LYS A 94 20.58 -6.94 -16.96
CA LYS A 94 21.01 -8.35 -17.09
C LYS A 94 20.58 -9.21 -15.89
N GLY A 95 19.79 -8.66 -14.96
CA GLY A 95 19.28 -9.36 -13.78
C GLY A 95 20.29 -9.50 -12.64
N ARG A 96 21.41 -8.78 -12.66
CA ARG A 96 22.40 -8.80 -11.58
C ARG A 96 21.92 -7.95 -10.40
N ARG A 97 22.31 -8.36 -9.20
CA ARG A 97 22.17 -7.61 -7.95
C ARG A 97 23.48 -7.77 -7.18
N GLY A 98 24.12 -6.69 -6.78
CA GLY A 98 25.38 -6.77 -6.03
C GLY A 98 25.57 -5.65 -5.02
N LEU A 99 24.49 -5.00 -4.59
CA LEU A 99 24.49 -4.11 -3.45
C LEU A 99 23.80 -4.80 -2.27
N SER A 100 24.51 -4.85 -1.15
CA SER A 100 24.00 -5.32 0.13
C SER A 100 24.13 -4.22 1.19
N LEU A 101 23.14 -4.15 2.07
CA LEU A 101 23.13 -3.29 3.23
C LEU A 101 23.19 -4.13 4.50
N GLU A 102 23.97 -3.66 5.48
CA GLU A 102 24.06 -4.24 6.82
C GLU A 102 23.29 -3.36 7.82
N ILE A 103 22.59 -4.03 8.73
CA ILE A 103 22.01 -3.42 9.92
C ILE A 103 22.93 -3.76 11.08
N VAL A 104 23.60 -2.75 11.62
CA VAL A 104 24.63 -2.92 12.66
C VAL A 104 24.12 -2.32 13.95
N ALA A 105 24.12 -3.12 15.02
CA ALA A 105 23.76 -2.64 16.34
C ALA A 105 24.76 -1.58 16.83
N LEU A 106 24.25 -0.46 17.36
CA LEU A 106 25.04 0.62 17.95
C LEU A 106 25.35 0.38 19.44
N ARG A 107 24.68 -0.60 20.03
CA ARG A 107 24.77 -1.01 21.43
C ARG A 107 24.18 -2.41 21.60
N ASP A 108 24.33 -2.99 22.79
CA ASP A 108 23.61 -4.22 23.13
C ASP A 108 22.08 -3.98 23.04
N ILE A 109 21.41 -4.92 22.38
CA ILE A 109 19.95 -4.95 22.19
C ILE A 109 19.42 -6.14 22.98
N ARG A 110 18.43 -5.90 23.84
CA ARG A 110 17.84 -6.96 24.66
C ARG A 110 16.93 -7.86 23.82
N ALA A 111 16.68 -9.07 24.32
CA ALA A 111 15.57 -9.87 23.79
C ALA A 111 14.27 -9.03 23.86
N ASP A 112 13.45 -9.14 22.81
CA ASP A 112 12.19 -8.41 22.64
C ASP A 112 12.31 -6.88 22.54
N GLU A 113 13.52 -6.32 22.50
CA GLU A 113 13.73 -4.90 22.19
C GLU A 113 13.61 -4.67 20.67
N GLU A 114 12.73 -3.76 20.28
CA GLU A 114 12.55 -3.38 18.87
C GLU A 114 13.80 -2.70 18.31
N ILE A 115 14.10 -2.99 17.04
CA ILE A 115 15.22 -2.41 16.32
C ILE A 115 14.77 -1.12 15.63
N PHE A 116 15.52 -0.05 15.84
CA PHE A 116 15.27 1.27 15.24
C PHE A 116 16.52 1.80 14.54
N ILE A 117 16.30 2.46 13.40
CA ILE A 117 17.35 3.19 12.67
C ILE A 117 16.94 4.66 12.51
N ASP A 118 17.92 5.54 12.36
CA ASP A 118 17.64 6.92 11.96
C ASP A 118 17.35 6.97 10.45
N TYR A 119 16.25 7.62 10.06
CA TYR A 119 15.89 7.80 8.65
C TYR A 119 16.52 9.06 8.05
N GLY A 120 17.20 9.86 8.88
CA GLY A 120 17.94 11.04 8.48
C GLY A 120 17.12 12.33 8.54
N PRO A 121 17.81 13.49 8.59
CA PRO A 121 17.16 14.79 8.78
C PRO A 121 16.27 15.19 7.60
N GLU A 122 16.60 14.80 6.37
CA GLU A 122 15.77 15.07 5.19
C GLU A 122 14.39 14.39 5.31
N TRP A 123 14.35 13.18 5.88
CA TRP A 123 13.11 12.46 6.12
C TRP A 123 12.28 13.14 7.21
N GLU A 124 12.90 13.52 8.34
CA GLU A 124 12.22 14.21 9.44
C GLU A 124 11.63 15.55 8.97
N GLU A 125 12.38 16.34 8.20
CA GLU A 125 11.90 17.61 7.65
C GLU A 125 10.74 17.42 6.66
N ALA A 126 10.79 16.37 5.85
CA ALA A 126 9.68 16.02 4.98
C ALA A 126 8.45 15.60 5.78
N TRP A 127 8.63 14.85 6.86
CA TRP A 127 7.55 14.42 7.75
C TRP A 127 6.89 15.61 8.45
N GLU A 128 7.68 16.54 9.00
CA GLU A 128 7.15 17.77 9.62
C GLU A 128 6.40 18.65 8.61
N ARG A 129 6.94 18.78 7.39
CA ARG A 129 6.26 19.50 6.30
C ARG A 129 4.96 18.81 5.92
N HIS A 130 4.95 17.48 5.87
CA HIS A 130 3.75 16.71 5.61
C HIS A 130 2.72 16.94 6.72
N LEU A 131 3.07 16.79 8.00
CA LEU A 131 2.14 17.01 9.12
C LEU A 131 1.54 18.41 9.14
N SER A 132 2.32 19.44 8.76
CA SER A 132 1.85 20.84 8.75
C SER A 132 0.99 21.20 7.54
N ALA A 133 1.21 20.57 6.39
CA ALA A 133 0.50 20.86 5.14
C ALA A 133 -0.58 19.82 4.79
N TRP A 134 -0.58 18.66 5.45
CA TRP A 134 -1.50 17.59 5.15
C TRP A 134 -2.92 17.97 5.54
N SER A 135 -3.81 17.79 4.58
CA SER A 135 -5.24 17.82 4.78
C SER A 135 -5.79 16.50 4.25
N PRO A 136 -6.79 15.93 4.92
CA PRO A 136 -7.45 14.75 4.38
C PRO A 136 -8.14 15.13 3.06
N PRO A 137 -8.23 14.22 2.08
CA PRO A 137 -8.80 14.53 0.76
C PRO A 137 -10.18 15.20 0.86
N SER A 138 -10.36 16.36 0.22
CA SER A 138 -11.63 17.08 0.19
C SER A 138 -12.73 16.22 -0.44
N GLY A 139 -13.89 16.12 0.22
CA GLY A 139 -15.00 15.25 -0.18
C GLY A 139 -15.04 13.92 0.58
N ASN A 140 -13.91 13.49 1.13
CA ASN A 140 -13.80 12.26 1.93
C ASN A 140 -13.21 12.50 3.33
N GLY A 141 -12.64 13.65 3.67
CA GLY A 141 -11.84 13.76 4.90
C GLY A 141 -12.55 13.50 6.23
N ASP A 142 -13.82 13.87 6.36
CA ASP A 142 -14.64 13.57 7.54
C ASP A 142 -15.41 12.24 7.41
N ASN A 143 -15.53 11.70 6.19
CA ASN A 143 -16.34 10.51 5.86
C ASN A 143 -15.52 9.34 5.27
N TYR A 144 -14.19 9.43 5.29
CA TYR A 144 -13.34 8.41 4.72
C TYR A 144 -13.41 7.19 5.62
N VAL A 145 -13.84 6.08 5.03
CA VAL A 145 -13.90 4.80 5.70
C VAL A 145 -12.96 3.87 4.97
N SER A 146 -11.90 3.45 5.66
CA SER A 146 -10.98 2.46 5.09
C SER A 146 -11.75 1.18 4.76
N ILE A 147 -11.29 0.46 3.74
CA ILE A 147 -11.90 -0.80 3.33
C ILE A 147 -11.83 -1.86 4.43
N ASN A 148 -10.80 -1.79 5.27
CA ASN A 148 -10.73 -2.62 6.46
C ASN A 148 -11.89 -2.34 7.41
N GLU A 149 -12.21 -1.06 7.64
CA GLU A 149 -13.36 -0.66 8.46
C GLU A 149 -14.69 -1.05 7.80
N MET A 150 -14.84 -0.86 6.48
CA MET A 150 -16.04 -1.31 5.76
C MET A 150 -16.29 -2.82 5.90
N ASN A 151 -15.22 -3.62 5.88
CA ASN A 151 -15.31 -5.07 6.04
C ASN A 151 -15.54 -5.54 7.50
N LYS A 152 -15.36 -4.68 8.51
CA LYS A 152 -15.73 -5.01 9.90
C LYS A 152 -17.24 -4.97 10.11
N ASP A 153 -17.93 -4.12 9.36
CA ASP A 153 -19.39 -3.94 9.47
C ASP A 153 -20.02 -3.81 8.07
N VAL A 154 -20.03 -4.91 7.32
CA VAL A 154 -20.52 -4.91 5.94
C VAL A 154 -21.97 -4.44 5.83
N GLU A 155 -22.80 -4.76 6.84
CA GLU A 155 -24.22 -4.39 6.87
C GLU A 155 -24.42 -2.86 6.87
N LYS A 156 -23.56 -2.14 7.59
CA LYS A 156 -23.59 -0.67 7.63
C LYS A 156 -23.23 -0.02 6.29
N TYR A 157 -22.39 -0.66 5.49
CA TYR A 157 -21.79 -0.04 4.31
C TYR A 157 -22.29 -0.60 2.99
N VAL A 158 -23.00 -1.73 2.98
CA VAL A 158 -23.56 -2.27 1.75
C VAL A 158 -24.65 -1.33 1.22
N ARG A 159 -24.62 -1.07 -0.08
CA ARG A 159 -25.49 -0.15 -0.81
C ARG A 159 -26.03 -0.83 -2.04
N THR A 160 -27.32 -0.69 -2.24
CA THR A 160 -28.03 -1.15 -3.44
C THR A 160 -27.72 -0.25 -4.63
N VAL A 161 -28.07 -0.68 -5.84
CA VAL A 161 -27.95 0.15 -7.05
C VAL A 161 -28.71 1.47 -6.93
N ASP A 162 -29.85 1.47 -6.24
CA ASP A 162 -30.66 2.66 -6.01
C ASP A 162 -29.97 3.63 -5.02
N ASP A 163 -29.35 3.10 -3.96
CA ASP A 163 -28.59 3.91 -3.01
C ASP A 163 -27.42 4.63 -3.70
N LEU A 164 -26.75 3.97 -4.64
CA LEU A 164 -25.59 4.50 -5.36
C LEU A 164 -25.91 5.70 -6.26
N GLU A 165 -27.17 5.92 -6.64
CA GLU A 165 -27.57 7.10 -7.41
C GLU A 165 -27.40 8.40 -6.60
N THR A 166 -27.53 8.31 -5.27
CA THR A 166 -27.49 9.48 -4.38
C THR A 166 -26.31 9.46 -3.40
N ASP A 167 -25.80 8.28 -3.07
CA ASP A 167 -24.64 8.05 -2.19
C ASP A 167 -23.69 7.01 -2.82
N PRO A 168 -23.00 7.36 -3.93
CA PRO A 168 -22.07 6.45 -4.57
C PRO A 168 -20.93 6.09 -3.63
N TYR A 169 -20.40 4.88 -3.76
CA TYR A 169 -19.13 4.56 -3.11
C TYR A 169 -18.04 5.53 -3.57
N PRO A 170 -17.05 5.82 -2.71
CA PRO A 170 -15.81 6.41 -3.15
C PRO A 170 -15.22 5.63 -4.33
N ILE A 171 -14.60 6.32 -5.29
CA ILE A 171 -14.06 5.73 -6.53
C ILE A 171 -13.00 4.64 -6.26
N ASP A 172 -12.44 4.65 -5.06
CA ASP A 172 -11.46 3.71 -4.53
C ASP A 172 -12.05 2.43 -3.91
N VAL A 173 -13.37 2.28 -3.88
CA VAL A 173 -14.04 1.12 -3.29
C VAL A 173 -14.70 0.27 -4.38
N ARG A 174 -14.48 -1.04 -4.30
CA ARG A 174 -15.12 -2.05 -5.15
C ARG A 174 -15.86 -3.07 -4.29
N VAL A 175 -16.96 -3.59 -4.80
CA VAL A 175 -17.75 -4.63 -4.13
C VAL A 175 -17.51 -5.97 -4.81
N GLY A 176 -17.27 -6.99 -3.99
CA GLY A 176 -17.11 -8.37 -4.43
C GLY A 176 -17.99 -9.34 -3.68
N CYS A 177 -18.54 -10.30 -4.42
CA CYS A 177 -19.43 -11.32 -3.90
C CYS A 177 -18.76 -12.70 -3.97
N PHE A 178 -18.74 -13.41 -2.85
CA PHE A 178 -18.13 -14.74 -2.73
C PHE A 178 -19.10 -15.84 -3.17
N VAL A 179 -18.85 -16.40 -4.35
CA VAL A 179 -19.69 -17.43 -4.97
C VAL A 179 -18.81 -18.54 -5.53
N GLN A 180 -19.14 -19.80 -5.22
CA GLN A 180 -18.42 -20.99 -5.69
C GLN A 180 -16.91 -20.98 -5.35
N GLY A 181 -16.54 -20.46 -4.19
CA GLY A 181 -15.15 -20.47 -3.70
C GLY A 181 -14.29 -19.29 -4.17
N PHE A 182 -14.85 -18.34 -4.92
CA PHE A 182 -14.13 -17.17 -5.42
C PHE A 182 -14.94 -15.89 -5.22
N HIS A 183 -14.25 -14.75 -5.13
CA HIS A 183 -14.91 -13.44 -5.21
C HIS A 183 -15.11 -13.04 -6.69
N HIS A 184 -16.29 -12.53 -7.00
CA HIS A 184 -16.70 -12.02 -8.32
C HIS A 184 -17.15 -10.56 -8.16
N PRO A 185 -16.84 -9.64 -9.09
CA PRO A 185 -17.39 -8.30 -9.04
C PRO A 185 -18.90 -8.38 -9.14
N CYS A 186 -19.61 -7.61 -8.33
CA CYS A 186 -21.05 -7.70 -8.27
C CYS A 186 -21.72 -6.36 -7.99
N GLN A 187 -22.96 -6.25 -8.45
CA GLN A 187 -23.90 -5.19 -8.08
C GLN A 187 -24.88 -5.72 -7.04
N ILE A 188 -25.12 -4.94 -5.99
CA ILE A 188 -26.15 -5.23 -5.00
C ILE A 188 -27.45 -4.62 -5.50
N LEU A 189 -28.46 -5.43 -5.85
CA LEU A 189 -29.66 -4.92 -6.50
C LEU A 189 -30.67 -4.39 -5.48
N GLU A 190 -31.10 -5.26 -4.57
CA GLU A 190 -32.13 -4.94 -3.58
C GLU A 190 -31.95 -5.84 -2.35
N GLU A 191 -32.40 -5.36 -1.19
CA GLU A 191 -32.53 -6.18 0.00
C GLU A 191 -33.73 -7.12 -0.18
N THR A 192 -33.53 -8.40 0.06
CA THR A 192 -34.56 -9.43 -0.05
C THR A 192 -35.01 -9.89 1.34
N PRO A 193 -36.33 -10.11 1.54
CA PRO A 193 -36.81 -10.72 2.78
C PRO A 193 -36.16 -12.09 2.95
N VAL A 194 -35.59 -12.35 4.12
CA VAL A 194 -35.01 -13.67 4.44
C VAL A 194 -36.11 -14.72 4.42
N THR A 195 -36.09 -15.64 3.46
CA THR A 195 -37.00 -16.79 3.44
C THR A 195 -36.35 -18.00 4.13
N GLU A 196 -37.14 -18.95 4.59
CA GLU A 196 -36.61 -20.18 5.21
C GLU A 196 -35.68 -20.98 4.27
N ALA A 197 -35.84 -20.82 2.95
CA ALA A 197 -34.99 -21.47 1.95
C ALA A 197 -33.59 -20.82 1.82
N ASP A 198 -33.44 -19.57 2.26
CA ASP A 198 -32.18 -18.82 2.20
C ASP A 198 -31.27 -19.08 3.43
N ILE A 199 -31.81 -19.73 4.46
CA ILE A 199 -31.05 -20.11 5.66
C ILE A 199 -30.17 -21.30 5.27
N PRO A 200 -28.82 -21.15 5.29
CA PRO A 200 -27.95 -22.28 5.01
C PRO A 200 -28.28 -23.41 5.99
N HIS A 201 -28.39 -24.65 5.50
CA HIS A 201 -28.62 -25.84 6.34
C HIS A 201 -27.51 -26.11 7.38
N ASP A 202 -26.49 -25.24 7.45
CA ASP A 202 -25.50 -25.23 8.50
C ASP A 202 -26.12 -24.68 9.81
N SER A 203 -26.53 -25.61 10.66
CA SER A 203 -27.15 -25.37 11.98
C SER A 203 -26.34 -24.48 12.94
N SER A 204 -25.08 -24.16 12.62
CA SER A 204 -24.25 -23.23 13.41
C SER A 204 -24.66 -21.75 13.25
N ALA A 205 -25.43 -21.40 12.21
CA ALA A 205 -25.81 -20.02 11.92
C ALA A 205 -27.06 -19.50 12.68
N LEU A 206 -27.76 -20.35 13.43
CA LEU A 206 -29.04 -19.99 14.08
C LEU A 206 -28.89 -19.01 15.26
N ASN A 207 -27.66 -18.79 15.76
CA ASN A 207 -27.37 -17.82 16.82
C ASN A 207 -26.68 -16.54 16.34
N GLU A 208 -26.41 -16.39 15.04
CA GLU A 208 -25.88 -15.13 14.52
C GLU A 208 -27.03 -14.11 14.39
N PRO A 209 -26.80 -12.81 14.71
CA PRO A 209 -27.79 -11.77 14.45
C PRO A 209 -28.23 -11.85 12.98
N ARG A 210 -29.54 -11.67 12.75
CA ARG A 210 -30.14 -11.74 11.41
C ARG A 210 -29.36 -10.83 10.46
N ARG A 211 -28.54 -11.44 9.61
CA ARG A 211 -27.85 -10.74 8.52
C ARG A 211 -28.83 -10.54 7.38
N SER A 212 -28.81 -9.37 6.76
CA SER A 212 -29.64 -9.14 5.59
C SER A 212 -29.14 -9.99 4.42
N VAL A 213 -30.08 -10.34 3.55
CA VAL A 213 -29.84 -11.09 2.32
C VAL A 213 -30.16 -10.14 1.17
N TYR A 214 -29.23 -10.02 0.23
CA TYR A 214 -29.36 -9.15 -0.92
C TYR A 214 -29.44 -9.97 -2.19
N ARG A 215 -30.28 -9.56 -3.13
CA ARG A 215 -30.20 -10.05 -4.50
C ARG A 215 -29.02 -9.36 -5.18
N VAL A 216 -28.03 -10.12 -5.60
CA VAL A 216 -26.84 -9.58 -6.27
C VAL A 216 -26.78 -10.03 -7.71
N ARG A 217 -26.18 -9.22 -8.58
CA ARG A 217 -25.83 -9.57 -9.95
C ARG A 217 -24.32 -9.70 -10.07
N LEU A 218 -23.83 -10.85 -10.53
CA LEU A 218 -22.41 -11.02 -10.84
C LEU A 218 -22.10 -10.45 -12.23
N GLU A 219 -21.05 -9.64 -12.32
CA GLU A 219 -20.64 -8.98 -13.56
C GLU A 219 -19.75 -9.89 -14.42
N LYS A 220 -19.93 -9.83 -15.74
CA LYS A 220 -19.06 -10.53 -16.71
C LYS A 220 -17.85 -9.66 -17.06
N LEU A 221 -16.75 -10.31 -17.48
CA LEU A 221 -15.47 -9.64 -17.79
C LEU A 221 -15.60 -8.50 -18.81
N GLU A 222 -16.48 -8.63 -19.81
CA GLU A 222 -16.67 -7.64 -20.87
C GLU A 222 -17.26 -6.30 -20.40
N ALA A 223 -17.85 -6.26 -19.19
CA ALA A 223 -18.39 -5.03 -18.61
C ALA A 223 -17.33 -4.17 -17.91
N LEU A 224 -16.12 -4.72 -17.72
CA LEU A 224 -15.04 -4.04 -17.02
C LEU A 224 -13.97 -3.52 -17.99
N SER A 225 -13.46 -2.34 -17.70
CA SER A 225 -12.34 -1.74 -18.42
C SER A 225 -11.08 -2.61 -18.31
N ARG A 226 -10.18 -2.50 -19.30
CA ARG A 226 -8.90 -3.25 -19.35
C ARG A 226 -8.03 -3.09 -18.08
N TRP A 227 -8.26 -2.03 -17.31
CA TRP A 227 -7.56 -1.71 -16.06
C TRP A 227 -8.11 -2.44 -14.84
N GLU A 228 -9.36 -2.91 -14.87
CA GLU A 228 -9.99 -3.62 -13.75
C GLU A 228 -9.57 -5.09 -13.65
N ILE A 229 -8.91 -5.60 -14.69
CA ILE A 229 -8.49 -7.02 -14.86
C ILE A 229 -7.20 -7.35 -14.09
N GLN A 230 -6.57 -6.38 -13.41
CA GLN A 230 -5.27 -6.60 -12.76
C GLN A 230 -5.34 -7.51 -11.52
N TYR A 231 -6.54 -7.79 -11.00
CA TYR A 231 -6.78 -8.74 -9.93
C TYR A 231 -7.37 -10.04 -10.49
N ARG A 232 -6.98 -11.21 -9.94
CA ARG A 232 -7.44 -12.56 -10.34
C ARG A 232 -8.90 -12.83 -9.94
N TRP A 233 -9.82 -11.94 -10.26
CA TRP A 233 -11.24 -12.21 -10.11
C TRP A 233 -11.62 -13.30 -11.10
N HIS A 234 -12.36 -14.31 -10.64
CA HIS A 234 -13.05 -15.18 -11.58
C HIS A 234 -14.23 -14.39 -12.13
N PHE A 235 -14.46 -14.52 -13.42
CA PHE A 235 -15.59 -13.91 -14.09
C PHE A 235 -16.50 -15.02 -14.61
N PRO A 236 -17.80 -14.96 -14.31
CA PRO A 236 -18.73 -15.90 -14.91
C PRO A 236 -18.87 -15.63 -16.41
N THR A 237 -19.19 -16.67 -17.17
CA THR A 237 -19.41 -16.58 -18.63
C THR A 237 -20.70 -15.85 -18.98
N LYS A 238 -21.63 -15.74 -18.02
CA LYS A 238 -22.89 -15.01 -18.12
C LYS A 238 -23.14 -14.29 -16.80
N SER A 239 -23.74 -13.11 -16.86
CA SER A 239 -24.31 -12.52 -15.65
C SER A 239 -25.46 -13.42 -15.17
N TYR A 240 -25.52 -13.62 -13.86
CA TYR A 240 -26.66 -14.23 -13.21
C TYR A 240 -26.85 -13.59 -11.85
N GLU A 241 -28.08 -13.70 -11.37
CA GLU A 241 -28.50 -13.13 -10.11
C GLU A 241 -28.67 -14.23 -9.08
N THR A 242 -28.26 -13.96 -7.84
CA THR A 242 -28.38 -14.91 -6.74
C THR A 242 -28.59 -14.15 -5.44
N PRO A 243 -29.39 -14.67 -4.49
CA PRO A 243 -29.43 -14.14 -3.14
C PRO A 243 -28.09 -14.41 -2.45
N LEU A 244 -27.56 -13.44 -1.71
CA LEU A 244 -26.37 -13.56 -0.86
C LEU A 244 -26.55 -12.80 0.44
N SER A 245 -26.19 -13.46 1.54
CA SER A 245 -26.02 -12.78 2.84
C SER A 245 -24.80 -11.86 2.81
N THR A 246 -24.83 -10.78 3.60
CA THR A 246 -23.71 -9.84 3.78
C THR A 246 -22.38 -10.49 4.15
N LYS A 247 -22.38 -11.68 4.77
CA LYS A 247 -21.15 -12.43 5.05
C LYS A 247 -20.37 -12.87 3.80
N TYR A 248 -21.03 -12.91 2.64
CA TYR A 248 -20.43 -13.23 1.35
C TYR A 248 -20.13 -11.98 0.52
N ILE A 249 -20.38 -10.79 1.05
CA ILE A 249 -20.07 -9.52 0.40
C ILE A 249 -18.82 -8.95 1.07
N ARG A 250 -17.89 -8.45 0.27
CA ARG A 250 -16.68 -7.77 0.75
C ARG A 250 -16.35 -6.56 -0.09
N PHE A 251 -15.72 -5.59 0.57
CA PHE A 251 -15.16 -4.41 -0.07
C PHE A 251 -13.69 -4.66 -0.40
N PHE A 252 -13.25 -4.17 -1.55
CA PHE A 252 -11.90 -4.30 -2.08
C PHE A 252 -11.39 -2.95 -2.54
N PRO A 253 -10.09 -2.67 -2.37
CA PRO A 253 -9.50 -1.48 -2.97
C PRO A 253 -9.63 -1.56 -4.48
N GLY A 254 -10.04 -0.45 -5.06
CA GLY A 254 -9.81 -0.16 -6.46
C GLY A 254 -8.32 -0.20 -6.81
N VAL A 255 -8.06 -0.25 -8.11
CA VAL A 255 -6.69 -0.21 -8.62
C VAL A 255 -6.12 1.19 -8.31
N TYR A 256 -4.91 1.24 -7.72
CA TYR A 256 -4.25 2.47 -7.28
C TYR A 256 -5.05 3.30 -6.27
N SER A 257 -5.78 2.62 -5.40
CA SER A 257 -6.73 3.29 -4.52
C SER A 257 -6.57 2.91 -3.05
N SER A 258 -5.57 2.09 -2.72
CA SER A 258 -5.17 1.92 -1.32
C SER A 258 -4.64 3.23 -0.73
N ASP A 259 -4.60 3.33 0.59
CA ASP A 259 -4.27 4.54 1.34
C ASP A 259 -2.93 5.15 0.91
N GLN A 260 -1.97 4.30 0.52
CA GLN A 260 -0.66 4.71 0.00
C GLN A 260 -0.75 5.51 -1.31
N HIS A 261 -1.87 5.44 -2.03
CA HIS A 261 -2.20 6.15 -3.27
C HIS A 261 -3.16 7.32 -3.04
N LEU A 262 -3.49 7.68 -1.80
CA LEU A 262 -4.27 8.88 -1.54
C LEU A 262 -3.46 10.13 -1.92
N PRO A 263 -4.11 11.18 -2.45
CA PRO A 263 -3.50 12.49 -2.57
C PRO A 263 -2.94 12.94 -1.22
N GLY A 264 -1.70 13.41 -1.22
CA GLY A 264 -1.02 13.86 -0.01
C GLY A 264 -0.51 12.75 0.89
N ALA A 265 -0.70 11.45 0.59
CA ALA A 265 -0.09 10.37 1.37
C ALA A 265 1.43 10.58 1.49
N PHE A 266 1.97 10.37 2.69
CA PHE A 266 3.39 10.57 2.94
C PHE A 266 4.25 9.54 2.20
N ARG A 267 5.18 10.05 1.39
CA ARG A 267 6.10 9.25 0.58
C ARG A 267 7.47 9.90 0.64
N GLN A 268 8.39 9.31 1.38
CA GLN A 268 9.74 9.83 1.51
C GLN A 268 10.71 8.67 1.68
N GLN A 269 11.77 8.68 0.86
CA GLN A 269 12.88 7.75 1.01
C GLN A 269 13.65 7.99 2.31
N ILE A 270 14.24 6.94 2.86
CA ILE A 270 15.20 7.03 3.95
C ILE A 270 16.44 7.75 3.43
N GLY A 271 16.82 8.85 4.09
CA GLY A 271 17.96 9.68 3.73
C GLY A 271 19.27 9.02 4.14
N VAL A 272 20.09 8.66 3.17
CA VAL A 272 21.44 8.14 3.42
C VAL A 272 22.42 9.32 3.59
N PRO A 273 23.29 9.32 4.61
CA PRO A 273 24.27 10.38 4.83
C PRO A 273 25.29 10.58 3.69
N ASP A 274 25.84 11.80 3.61
CA ASP A 274 26.80 12.24 2.58
C ASP A 274 28.10 11.41 2.57
N ASP A 275 28.51 10.88 3.72
CA ASP A 275 29.71 10.05 3.92
C ASP A 275 29.48 8.56 3.58
N VAL A 276 28.23 8.12 3.55
CA VAL A 276 27.86 6.75 3.18
C VAL A 276 27.54 6.67 1.69
N TRP A 277 26.90 7.67 1.10
CA TRP A 277 26.49 7.63 -0.31
C TRP A 277 27.67 7.90 -1.28
N PRO A 278 27.95 7.02 -2.25
CA PRO A 278 29.03 7.20 -3.22
C PRO A 278 28.96 8.54 -3.97
N LYS A 279 30.10 9.22 -4.09
CA LYS A 279 30.17 10.57 -4.68
C LYS A 279 29.77 10.59 -6.15
N GLN A 280 30.15 9.56 -6.90
CA GLN A 280 29.85 9.41 -8.32
C GLN A 280 28.37 9.13 -8.61
N TRP A 281 27.59 8.77 -7.59
CA TRP A 281 26.13 8.64 -7.72
C TRP A 281 25.39 9.96 -7.45
N LYS A 282 26.10 11.02 -7.02
CA LYS A 282 25.51 12.33 -6.75
C LYS A 282 25.49 13.17 -8.03
N ASN A 283 24.37 13.10 -8.75
CA ASN A 283 24.19 13.65 -10.10
C ASN A 283 23.11 14.74 -10.21
N LEU A 284 22.70 15.34 -9.08
CA LEU A 284 21.76 16.47 -9.01
C LEU A 284 22.44 17.77 -8.56
#